data_AF-A0A966U3S0-F1
#
_entry.id   AF-A0A966U3S0-F1
#
_cell.length_a   1.000
_cell.length_b   1.000
_cell.length_c   1.000
_cell.angle_alpha   90.00
_cell.angle_beta   90.00
_cell.angle_gamma   90.00
#
_symmetry.space_group_name_H-M   'P 1'
#
loop_
_entity.id
_entity.type
_entity.pdbx_description
1 polymer ?
#
loop_
_entity_poly.entity_id
_entity_poly.type
_entity_poly.pdbx_seq_one_letter_code
_entity_poly.pdbx_strand_id
1 'polypeptide(L)'
;VILASVIATLFAIQSTSSFAANLKPTYLLPSSSAVSLKVLATAGDRFAGTVIKGIPDGMGAHMNGNQMTILSVFEHSTSNPFVKTGESTSKPWGASITQFNFSPRLRAFTQADNDFIKSINFWNYTQGKWVTDPTNSGPANSPTGTFGWGINRFCSANLVPAGTFLYKDGNTTLGYDGALFFSGEEAGDASRAFAFEMDGTGYQFPRMGMASWENLVTNPKPGRNTVVLGNEDGSATNSHLHMYVGTKTTSGNAFEKAGLNNGKLYVLNVPAAANDNVFRTTIGKNKATPATFKEVNWNQSVSDFDKSVTEAGSEFARIEDGEWDPNNPNVFYFLTTESN
;
A
#
# COMPACT_ATOMS: atom_id res chain seq x y z
N VAL A 1 -68.54 -26.07 24.75
CA VAL A 1 -68.12 -25.32 23.56
C VAL A 1 -67.35 -24.11 24.05
N ILE A 2 -66.03 -24.24 24.17
CA ILE A 2 -65.14 -23.21 24.76
C ILE A 2 -64.26 -22.70 23.62
N LEU A 3 -64.24 -21.37 23.47
CA LEU A 3 -63.48 -20.66 22.44
C LEU A 3 -61.97 -20.93 22.56
N ALA A 4 -61.36 -21.23 21.41
CA ALA A 4 -59.92 -21.28 21.23
C ALA A 4 -59.34 -19.85 21.25
N SER A 5 -58.32 -19.64 22.07
CA SER A 5 -57.40 -18.50 21.97
C SER A 5 -56.03 -19.04 21.57
N VAL A 6 -55.56 -18.64 20.39
CA VAL A 6 -54.24 -18.96 19.86
C VAL A 6 -53.27 -17.90 20.39
N ILE A 7 -52.34 -18.29 21.26
CA ILE A 7 -51.17 -17.48 21.62
C ILE A 7 -50.00 -18.00 20.79
N ALA A 8 -49.55 -17.21 19.83
CA ALA A 8 -48.32 -17.46 19.10
C ALA A 8 -47.13 -17.09 19.99
N THR A 9 -46.38 -18.08 20.48
CA THR A 9 -45.10 -17.88 21.15
C THR A 9 -44.03 -17.52 20.12
N LEU A 10 -43.56 -16.27 20.15
CA LEU A 10 -42.33 -15.85 19.48
C LEU A 10 -41.14 -16.63 20.07
N PHE A 11 -40.50 -17.49 19.27
CA PHE A 11 -39.16 -17.97 19.57
C PHE A 11 -38.16 -16.87 19.19
N ALA A 12 -37.71 -16.10 20.17
CA ALA A 12 -36.51 -15.29 20.00
C ALA A 12 -35.30 -16.23 20.04
N ILE A 13 -34.76 -16.55 18.86
CA ILE A 13 -33.44 -17.18 18.76
C ILE A 13 -32.42 -16.09 19.15
N GLN A 14 -32.03 -16.07 20.43
CA GLN A 14 -30.81 -15.39 20.82
C GLN A 14 -29.65 -16.21 20.24
N SER A 15 -29.03 -15.71 19.18
CA SER A 15 -27.70 -16.15 18.77
C SER A 15 -26.73 -15.77 19.89
N THR A 16 -26.44 -16.71 20.77
CA THR A 16 -25.29 -16.60 21.66
C THR A 16 -24.05 -16.70 20.77
N SER A 17 -23.50 -15.54 20.39
CA SER A 17 -22.12 -15.49 19.92
C SER A 17 -21.25 -16.00 21.05
N SER A 18 -20.79 -17.25 20.94
CA SER A 18 -19.78 -17.80 21.83
C SER A 18 -18.50 -16.99 21.62
N PHE A 19 -18.32 -15.91 22.37
CA PHE A 19 -17.03 -15.30 22.53
C PHE A 19 -16.17 -16.32 23.28
N ALA A 20 -15.25 -16.98 22.56
CA ALA A 20 -14.13 -17.67 23.19
C ALA A 20 -13.24 -16.60 23.83
N ALA A 21 -13.66 -16.08 24.99
CA ALA A 21 -12.79 -15.37 25.89
C ALA A 21 -11.79 -16.39 26.44
N ASN A 22 -10.61 -16.52 25.79
CA ASN A 22 -9.30 -16.85 26.39
C ASN A 22 -8.25 -17.55 25.50
N LEU A 23 -8.36 -17.53 24.17
CA LEU A 23 -7.19 -17.85 23.33
C LEU A 23 -7.05 -16.81 22.23
N LYS A 24 -6.63 -15.59 22.60
CA LYS A 24 -6.06 -14.70 21.59
C LYS A 24 -4.81 -15.39 21.03
N PRO A 25 -4.74 -15.66 19.71
CA PRO A 25 -3.59 -16.33 19.14
C PRO A 25 -2.32 -15.50 19.38
N THR A 26 -1.26 -16.16 19.84
CA THR A 26 0.08 -15.57 19.90
C THR A 26 0.83 -16.02 18.67
N TYR A 27 0.97 -15.13 17.69
CA TYR A 27 1.60 -15.44 16.40
C TYR A 27 3.14 -15.39 16.45
N LEU A 28 3.69 -14.68 17.43
CA LEU A 28 5.13 -14.51 17.61
C LEU A 28 5.55 -14.94 19.02
N LEU A 29 6.59 -15.77 19.09
CA LEU A 29 7.21 -16.18 20.35
C LEU A 29 8.58 -15.50 20.49
N PRO A 30 8.97 -15.07 21.70
CA PRO A 30 10.30 -14.52 21.90
C PRO A 30 11.36 -15.60 21.65
N SER A 31 12.43 -15.24 20.94
CA SER A 31 13.54 -16.16 20.64
C SER A 31 14.44 -16.46 21.84
N SER A 32 14.30 -15.70 22.94
CA SER A 32 15.01 -15.91 24.20
C SER A 32 14.24 -15.31 25.37
N SER A 33 14.59 -15.70 26.61
CA SER A 33 13.99 -15.15 27.83
C SER A 33 14.29 -13.66 28.07
N ALA A 34 15.23 -13.07 27.34
CA ALA A 34 15.54 -11.65 27.40
C ALA A 34 14.53 -10.77 26.63
N VAL A 35 13.71 -11.37 25.76
CA VAL A 35 12.71 -10.67 24.95
C VAL A 35 11.31 -10.96 25.51
N SER A 36 10.55 -9.91 25.77
CA SER A 36 9.13 -10.01 26.13
C SER A 36 8.30 -9.40 25.02
N LEU A 37 7.35 -10.17 24.48
CA LEU A 37 6.40 -9.70 23.48
C LEU A 37 5.06 -9.41 24.17
N LYS A 38 4.46 -8.27 23.83
CA LYS A 38 3.09 -7.90 24.26
C LYS A 38 2.24 -7.72 23.01
N VAL A 39 1.22 -8.56 22.85
CA VAL A 39 0.20 -8.36 21.82
C VAL A 39 -0.57 -7.08 22.14
N LEU A 40 -0.51 -6.11 21.22
CA LEU A 40 -1.25 -4.84 21.36
C LEU A 40 -2.68 -4.97 20.84
N ALA A 41 -2.87 -5.71 19.75
CA ALA A 41 -4.15 -5.98 19.12
C ALA A 41 -4.07 -7.20 18.19
N THR A 42 -5.23 -7.78 17.86
CA THR A 42 -5.38 -8.84 16.86
C THR A 42 -6.58 -8.52 15.95
N ALA A 43 -6.61 -9.07 14.73
CA ALA A 43 -7.79 -9.06 13.88
C ALA A 43 -9.04 -9.52 14.65
N GLY A 44 -10.14 -8.79 14.50
CA GLY A 44 -11.39 -9.02 15.24
C GLY A 44 -11.48 -8.34 16.61
N ASP A 45 -10.37 -7.80 17.16
CA ASP A 45 -10.42 -6.96 18.37
C ASP A 45 -11.23 -5.69 18.12
N ARG A 46 -11.80 -5.15 19.21
CA ARG A 46 -12.60 -3.92 19.20
C ARG A 46 -11.96 -2.83 20.05
N PHE A 47 -11.73 -1.67 19.45
CA PHE A 47 -11.28 -0.46 20.13
C PHE A 47 -12.31 0.64 19.91
N ALA A 48 -12.90 1.15 20.99
CA ALA A 48 -13.95 2.19 20.94
C ALA A 48 -15.11 1.86 19.97
N GLY A 49 -15.47 0.58 19.83
CA GLY A 49 -16.54 0.11 18.94
C GLY A 49 -16.08 -0.31 17.53
N THR A 50 -14.90 0.16 17.09
CA THR A 50 -14.30 -0.19 15.80
C THR A 50 -13.64 -1.55 15.85
N VAL A 51 -14.00 -2.43 14.91
CA VAL A 51 -13.36 -3.76 14.73
C VAL A 51 -12.12 -3.60 13.85
N ILE A 52 -11.00 -4.22 14.24
CA ILE A 52 -9.83 -4.37 13.38
C ILE A 52 -10.15 -5.43 12.33
N LYS A 53 -10.21 -5.04 11.05
CA LYS A 53 -10.69 -5.90 9.97
C LYS A 53 -9.54 -6.61 9.26
N GLY A 54 -9.60 -7.94 9.16
CA GLY A 54 -8.66 -8.75 8.36
C GLY A 54 -7.23 -8.77 8.85
N ILE A 55 -6.32 -9.13 7.95
CA ILE A 55 -4.91 -9.37 8.25
C ILE A 55 -4.20 -8.02 8.19
N PRO A 56 -3.75 -7.47 9.33
CA PRO A 56 -2.95 -6.26 9.33
C PRO A 56 -1.61 -6.57 8.69
N ASP A 57 -1.16 -5.66 7.83
CA ASP A 57 0.08 -5.83 7.09
C ASP A 57 0.90 -4.53 7.18
N GLY A 58 1.07 -3.78 6.09
CA GLY A 58 1.82 -2.53 6.08
C GLY A 58 1.37 -1.49 7.11
N MET A 59 2.32 -0.83 7.76
CA MET A 59 2.05 0.19 8.77
C MET A 59 2.93 1.42 8.64
N GLY A 60 2.48 2.52 9.23
CA GLY A 60 3.30 3.70 9.43
C GLY A 60 2.83 4.50 10.63
N ALA A 61 3.77 5.13 11.34
CA ALA A 61 3.47 5.84 12.57
C ALA A 61 4.07 7.25 12.58
N HIS A 62 3.30 8.22 13.08
CA HIS A 62 3.80 9.56 13.38
C HIS A 62 3.41 9.98 14.80
N MET A 63 4.16 10.92 15.36
CA MET A 63 3.80 11.56 16.62
C MET A 63 2.73 12.63 16.38
N ASN A 64 1.72 12.66 17.24
CA ASN A 64 0.72 13.72 17.33
C ASN A 64 0.70 14.23 18.78
N GLY A 65 1.54 15.22 19.06
CA GLY A 65 1.83 15.67 20.42
C GLY A 65 2.43 14.54 21.26
N ASN A 66 1.74 14.17 22.34
CA ASN A 66 2.17 13.10 23.26
C ASN A 66 1.57 11.73 22.91
N GLN A 67 0.77 11.64 21.85
CA GLN A 67 0.24 10.39 21.31
C GLN A 67 0.96 10.03 20.01
N MET A 68 0.83 8.76 19.63
CA MET A 68 1.29 8.27 18.34
C MET A 68 0.06 7.88 17.52
N THR A 69 -0.03 8.38 16.30
CA THR A 69 -0.98 7.90 15.31
C THR A 69 -0.30 6.77 14.55
N ILE A 70 -0.96 5.62 14.41
CA ILE A 70 -0.49 4.51 13.58
C ILE A 70 -1.53 4.27 12.49
N LEU A 71 -1.11 4.27 11.24
CA LEU A 71 -1.92 3.85 10.09
C LEU A 71 -1.53 2.41 9.76
N SER A 72 -2.52 1.55 9.54
CA SER A 72 -2.32 0.17 9.10
C SER A 72 -3.20 -0.11 7.90
N VAL A 73 -2.64 -0.75 6.89
CA VAL A 73 -3.40 -1.38 5.81
C VAL A 73 -3.71 -2.83 6.14
N PHE A 74 -4.59 -3.42 5.34
CA PHE A 74 -5.11 -4.76 5.55
C PHE A 74 -5.35 -5.49 4.24
N GLU A 75 -5.01 -6.77 4.23
CA GLU A 75 -5.23 -7.63 3.09
C GLU A 75 -6.69 -8.10 2.98
N HIS A 76 -7.49 -7.38 2.17
CA HIS A 76 -8.85 -7.77 1.81
C HIS A 76 -9.07 -7.68 0.31
N SER A 77 -9.24 -8.82 -0.35
CA SER A 77 -9.58 -8.79 -1.77
C SER A 77 -11.02 -8.34 -2.00
N THR A 78 -11.25 -7.48 -3.01
CA THR A 78 -12.59 -7.10 -3.48
C THR A 78 -13.38 -8.29 -4.06
N SER A 79 -12.69 -9.39 -4.39
CA SER A 79 -13.32 -10.64 -4.81
C SER A 79 -13.91 -11.45 -3.65
N ASN A 80 -13.53 -11.15 -2.40
CA ASN A 80 -14.06 -11.85 -1.24
C ASN A 80 -15.57 -11.57 -1.08
N PRO A 81 -16.42 -12.59 -0.93
CA PRO A 81 -17.87 -12.42 -0.82
C PRO A 81 -18.32 -11.49 0.30
N PHE A 82 -17.62 -11.49 1.44
CA PHE A 82 -17.95 -10.61 2.56
C PHE A 82 -17.57 -9.16 2.24
N VAL A 83 -16.38 -8.92 1.71
CA VAL A 83 -15.93 -7.57 1.31
C VAL A 83 -16.86 -6.97 0.26
N LYS A 84 -17.30 -7.80 -0.71
CA LYS A 84 -18.22 -7.40 -1.76
C LYS A 84 -19.60 -6.96 -1.26
N THR A 85 -20.02 -7.37 -0.05
CA THR A 85 -21.27 -6.83 0.54
C THR A 85 -21.23 -5.32 0.80
N GLY A 86 -20.03 -4.73 0.89
CA GLY A 86 -19.82 -3.29 1.01
C GLY A 86 -19.60 -2.57 -0.33
N GLU A 87 -19.83 -3.24 -1.47
CA GLU A 87 -19.64 -2.66 -2.79
C GLU A 87 -20.44 -1.36 -2.97
N SER A 88 -19.79 -0.38 -3.59
CA SER A 88 -20.33 0.96 -3.77
C SER A 88 -19.97 1.50 -5.14
N THR A 89 -20.92 2.24 -5.73
CA THR A 89 -20.77 2.91 -7.03
C THR A 89 -20.55 4.41 -6.91
N SER A 90 -20.40 4.94 -5.69
CA SER A 90 -20.30 6.39 -5.43
C SER A 90 -19.25 6.79 -4.40
N LYS A 91 -18.53 5.82 -3.83
CA LYS A 91 -17.45 6.04 -2.86
C LYS A 91 -16.51 4.84 -2.81
N PRO A 92 -15.25 5.03 -2.36
CA PRO A 92 -14.31 3.94 -2.17
C PRO A 92 -14.86 2.82 -1.27
N TRP A 93 -14.53 1.58 -1.62
CA TRP A 93 -14.86 0.38 -0.83
C TRP A 93 -13.78 -0.70 -1.02
N GLY A 94 -13.80 -1.76 -0.21
CA GLY A 94 -12.79 -2.82 -0.26
C GLY A 94 -11.74 -2.65 0.83
N ALA A 95 -10.47 -2.56 0.43
CA ALA A 95 -9.37 -2.27 1.36
C ALA A 95 -9.57 -0.93 2.07
N SER A 96 -9.11 -0.87 3.31
CA SER A 96 -9.24 0.29 4.19
C SER A 96 -7.95 0.52 4.95
N ILE A 97 -7.69 1.77 5.31
CA ILE A 97 -6.63 2.13 6.27
C ILE A 97 -7.28 2.31 7.64
N THR A 98 -6.78 1.60 8.65
CA THR A 98 -7.19 1.84 10.04
C THR A 98 -6.22 2.81 10.69
N GLN A 99 -6.75 3.89 11.24
CA GLN A 99 -6.02 4.80 12.10
C GLN A 99 -6.18 4.39 13.55
N PHE A 100 -5.06 4.13 14.23
CA PHE A 100 -4.99 3.88 15.65
C PHE A 100 -4.38 5.06 16.39
N ASN A 101 -4.96 5.42 17.53
CA ASN A 101 -4.29 6.26 18.51
C ASN A 101 -3.61 5.36 19.54
N PHE A 102 -2.30 5.49 19.67
CA PHE A 102 -1.48 4.78 20.64
C PHE A 102 -0.96 5.75 21.69
N SER A 103 -1.06 5.36 22.96
CA SER A 103 -0.48 6.10 24.07
C SER A 103 0.87 5.49 24.46
N PRO A 104 2.01 6.16 24.21
CA PRO A 104 3.32 5.69 24.66
C PRO A 104 3.39 5.52 26.18
N ARG A 105 2.68 6.37 26.93
CA ARG A 105 2.58 6.29 28.39
C ARG A 105 1.88 5.02 28.86
N LEU A 106 0.75 4.66 28.24
CA LEU A 106 -0.03 3.48 28.62
C LEU A 106 0.45 2.20 27.92
N ARG A 107 1.27 2.33 26.87
CA ARG A 107 1.71 1.23 25.99
C ARG A 107 0.51 0.43 25.45
N ALA A 108 -0.50 1.15 24.97
CA ALA A 108 -1.76 0.59 24.50
C ALA A 108 -2.42 1.49 23.45
N PHE A 109 -3.19 0.87 22.55
CA PHE A 109 -4.14 1.57 21.70
C PHE A 109 -5.31 2.10 22.53
N THR A 110 -5.68 3.34 22.28
CA THR A 110 -6.79 4.01 22.96
C THR A 110 -8.00 4.21 22.04
N GLN A 111 -7.79 4.16 20.72
CA GLN A 111 -8.84 4.33 19.71
C GLN A 111 -8.43 3.65 18.40
N ALA A 112 -9.41 3.22 17.62
CA ALA A 112 -9.24 2.83 16.22
C ALA A 112 -10.38 3.43 15.36
N ASP A 113 -10.08 3.80 14.13
CA ASP A 113 -11.03 4.26 13.13
C ASP A 113 -10.68 3.67 11.76
N ASN A 114 -11.63 2.98 11.13
CA ASN A 114 -11.46 2.36 9.81
C ASN A 114 -11.83 3.29 8.66
N ASP A 115 -12.36 4.48 8.95
CA ASP A 115 -12.82 5.45 7.96
C ASP A 115 -11.72 6.44 7.59
N PHE A 116 -10.44 6.04 7.56
CA PHE A 116 -9.35 6.98 7.26
C PHE A 116 -9.46 7.58 5.86
N ILE A 117 -9.81 6.78 4.84
CA ILE A 117 -9.91 7.23 3.44
C ILE A 117 -11.20 8.04 3.27
N LYS A 118 -11.09 9.37 3.17
CA LYS A 118 -12.24 10.28 3.02
C LYS A 118 -12.58 10.56 1.56
N SER A 119 -11.58 10.67 0.70
CA SER A 119 -11.74 10.90 -0.73
C SER A 119 -10.53 10.37 -1.50
N ILE A 120 -10.69 10.11 -2.80
CA ILE A 120 -9.57 9.78 -3.68
C ILE A 120 -9.72 10.55 -4.98
N ASN A 121 -8.63 11.18 -5.41
CA ASN A 121 -8.47 11.73 -6.74
C ASN A 121 -7.95 10.61 -7.64
N PHE A 122 -8.78 10.15 -8.58
CA PHE A 122 -8.44 9.08 -9.51
C PHE A 122 -7.91 9.63 -10.82
N TRP A 123 -7.06 8.86 -11.48
CA TRP A 123 -6.57 9.20 -12.82
C TRP A 123 -7.42 8.49 -13.88
N ASN A 124 -8.02 9.26 -14.79
CA ASN A 124 -8.69 8.70 -15.94
C ASN A 124 -7.71 8.59 -17.12
N TYR A 125 -7.26 7.37 -17.41
CA TYR A 125 -6.30 7.08 -18.47
C TYR A 125 -6.85 7.39 -19.87
N THR A 126 -8.16 7.27 -20.08
CA THR A 126 -8.80 7.57 -21.36
C THR A 126 -8.85 9.09 -21.62
N GLN A 127 -9.12 9.87 -20.58
CA GLN A 127 -9.28 11.33 -20.68
C GLN A 127 -7.99 12.10 -20.39
N GLY A 128 -6.97 11.44 -19.81
CA GLY A 128 -5.71 12.07 -19.42
C GLY A 128 -5.89 13.15 -18.37
N LYS A 129 -6.80 12.97 -17.40
CA LYS A 129 -7.07 13.95 -16.34
C LYS A 129 -7.50 13.29 -15.02
N TRP A 130 -7.37 14.05 -13.95
CA TRP A 130 -7.90 13.69 -12.65
C TRP A 130 -9.43 13.79 -12.61
N VAL A 131 -10.06 12.82 -11.95
CA VAL A 131 -11.51 12.72 -11.76
C VAL A 131 -11.81 12.27 -10.34
N THR A 132 -12.98 12.67 -9.82
CA THR A 132 -13.49 12.18 -8.54
C THR A 132 -14.29 10.90 -8.68
N ASP A 133 -14.87 10.64 -9.87
CA ASP A 133 -15.55 9.39 -10.22
C ASP A 133 -14.66 8.53 -11.12
N PRO A 134 -14.15 7.38 -10.65
CA PRO A 134 -13.27 6.49 -11.40
C PRO A 134 -14.01 5.66 -12.46
N THR A 135 -15.33 5.79 -12.63
CA THR A 135 -16.08 5.03 -13.63
C THR A 135 -15.44 5.19 -15.02
N ASN A 136 -15.11 4.07 -15.67
CA ASN A 136 -14.40 4.02 -16.96
C ASN A 136 -13.06 4.78 -16.99
N SER A 137 -12.34 4.80 -15.88
CA SER A 137 -11.06 5.49 -15.77
C SER A 137 -9.85 4.63 -16.13
N GLY A 138 -10.02 3.30 -16.19
CA GLY A 138 -8.93 2.38 -16.52
C GLY A 138 -8.32 2.61 -17.91
N PRO A 139 -7.05 2.20 -18.12
CA PRO A 139 -6.46 2.17 -19.44
C PRO A 139 -7.19 1.20 -20.38
N ALA A 140 -6.87 1.26 -21.67
CA ALA A 140 -7.47 0.40 -22.67
C ALA A 140 -7.35 -1.09 -22.27
N ASN A 141 -8.42 -1.85 -22.50
CA ASN A 141 -8.51 -3.30 -22.22
C ASN A 141 -8.32 -3.71 -20.75
N SER A 142 -8.49 -2.78 -19.80
CA SER A 142 -8.46 -3.12 -18.38
C SER A 142 -9.50 -4.18 -18.01
N PRO A 143 -9.15 -5.19 -17.18
CA PRO A 143 -10.13 -6.14 -16.68
C PRO A 143 -11.27 -5.45 -15.92
N THR A 144 -12.50 -5.94 -16.08
CA THR A 144 -13.66 -5.40 -15.37
C THR A 144 -13.43 -5.39 -13.86
N GLY A 145 -13.69 -4.24 -13.21
CA GLY A 145 -13.63 -4.10 -11.76
C GLY A 145 -12.28 -3.66 -11.17
N THR A 146 -11.26 -3.41 -11.98
CA THR A 146 -9.89 -3.07 -11.51
C THR A 146 -9.62 -1.57 -11.32
N PHE A 147 -10.23 -0.71 -12.15
CA PHE A 147 -10.05 0.76 -12.09
C PHE A 147 -11.32 1.50 -11.68
N GLY A 148 -12.14 0.90 -10.82
CA GLY A 148 -13.38 1.49 -10.30
C GLY A 148 -13.26 2.01 -8.87
N TRP A 149 -14.39 2.14 -8.19
CA TRP A 149 -14.46 2.53 -6.78
C TRP A 149 -13.91 1.49 -5.80
N GLY A 150 -13.92 0.22 -6.18
CA GLY A 150 -13.38 -0.86 -5.35
C GLY A 150 -11.86 -0.76 -5.32
N ILE A 151 -11.28 -0.83 -4.11
CA ILE A 151 -9.84 -0.89 -3.85
C ILE A 151 -9.53 -2.31 -3.39
N ASN A 152 -8.71 -3.02 -4.16
CA ASN A 152 -8.25 -4.37 -3.83
C ASN A 152 -7.27 -4.35 -2.66
N ARG A 153 -6.86 -5.54 -2.21
CA ARG A 153 -6.02 -5.68 -1.00
C ARG A 153 -4.78 -4.80 -1.09
N PHE A 154 -4.51 -4.10 0.01
CA PHE A 154 -3.24 -3.44 0.25
C PHE A 154 -2.37 -4.41 1.04
N CYS A 155 -1.16 -4.66 0.56
CA CYS A 155 -0.17 -5.50 1.24
C CYS A 155 0.62 -4.63 2.23
N SER A 156 1.76 -4.09 1.82
CA SER A 156 2.61 -3.26 2.67
C SER A 156 2.38 -1.75 2.45
N ALA A 157 3.11 -0.91 3.19
CA ALA A 157 2.91 0.53 3.20
C ALA A 157 4.17 1.30 3.64
N ASN A 158 4.21 2.59 3.29
CA ASN A 158 5.28 3.51 3.68
C ASN A 158 4.70 4.84 4.15
N LEU A 159 4.88 5.19 5.43
CA LEU A 159 4.60 6.55 5.91
C LEU A 159 5.87 7.39 5.78
N VAL A 160 5.82 8.35 4.87
CA VAL A 160 6.88 9.34 4.69
C VAL A 160 6.66 10.49 5.67
N PRO A 161 7.60 10.76 6.60
CA PRO A 161 7.43 11.81 7.59
C PRO A 161 7.29 13.21 6.98
N ALA A 162 6.56 14.08 7.69
CA ALA A 162 6.43 15.49 7.34
C ALA A 162 7.80 16.15 7.13
N GLY A 163 7.90 16.99 6.10
CA GLY A 163 9.13 17.68 5.70
C GLY A 163 10.05 16.89 4.76
N THR A 164 9.86 15.57 4.60
CA THR A 164 10.69 14.78 3.65
C THR A 164 10.53 15.27 2.21
N PHE A 165 9.32 15.72 1.85
CA PHE A 165 9.05 16.26 0.53
C PHE A 165 9.45 17.73 0.36
N LEU A 166 10.05 18.38 1.37
CA LEU A 166 10.54 19.77 1.24
C LEU A 166 11.98 19.81 0.74
N TYR A 167 12.28 20.80 -0.09
CA TYR A 167 13.64 21.12 -0.48
C TYR A 167 13.82 22.63 -0.65
N LYS A 168 14.85 23.19 -0.02
CA LYS A 168 15.20 24.60 -0.16
C LYS A 168 16.24 24.76 -1.27
N ASP A 169 15.82 25.39 -2.36
CA ASP A 169 16.63 25.72 -3.52
C ASP A 169 16.91 27.24 -3.53
N GLY A 170 18.00 27.63 -2.84
CA GLY A 170 18.29 29.04 -2.58
C GLY A 170 17.19 29.70 -1.75
N ASN A 171 16.48 30.66 -2.34
CA ASN A 171 15.36 31.37 -1.69
C ASN A 171 13.99 30.72 -1.95
N THR A 172 13.94 29.67 -2.77
CA THR A 172 12.68 28.99 -3.12
C THR A 172 12.53 27.72 -2.31
N THR A 173 11.39 27.55 -1.66
CA THR A 173 10.99 26.28 -1.04
C THR A 173 10.15 25.50 -2.03
N LEU A 174 10.66 24.35 -2.47
CA LEU A 174 9.92 23.37 -3.27
C LEU A 174 9.31 22.34 -2.33
N GLY A 175 8.19 21.75 -2.72
CA GLY A 175 7.68 20.57 -2.06
C GLY A 175 6.47 20.75 -1.17
N TYR A 176 5.98 19.62 -0.67
CA TYR A 176 4.93 19.52 0.32
C TYR A 176 5.55 19.34 1.72
N ASP A 177 4.99 20.01 2.71
CA ASP A 177 5.48 20.02 4.09
C ASP A 177 4.85 18.92 4.97
N GLY A 178 3.67 18.43 4.61
CA GLY A 178 3.02 17.34 5.32
C GLY A 178 3.62 15.95 5.06
N ALA A 179 3.11 14.97 5.81
CA ALA A 179 3.42 13.56 5.63
C ALA A 179 2.52 12.93 4.55
N LEU A 180 3.01 11.89 3.88
CA LEU A 180 2.22 11.09 2.93
C LEU A 180 2.35 9.60 3.27
N PHE A 181 1.23 8.89 3.26
CA PHE A 181 1.16 7.45 3.43
C PHE A 181 0.96 6.78 2.08
N PHE A 182 1.89 5.91 1.69
CA PHE A 182 1.84 5.18 0.42
C PHE A 182 1.45 3.73 0.66
N SER A 183 0.66 3.20 -0.25
CA SER A 183 0.36 1.77 -0.38
C SER A 183 -0.14 1.50 -1.79
N GLY A 184 -0.24 0.24 -2.19
CA GLY A 184 -0.71 -0.15 -3.50
C GLY A 184 -1.50 -1.45 -3.45
N GLU A 185 -2.33 -1.65 -4.47
CA GLU A 185 -3.07 -2.89 -4.62
C GLU A 185 -2.13 -4.03 -5.02
N GLU A 186 -2.24 -5.17 -4.35
CA GLU A 186 -1.44 -6.37 -4.62
C GLU A 186 -2.34 -7.45 -5.25
N ALA A 187 -2.84 -7.17 -6.46
CA ALA A 187 -3.88 -7.98 -7.10
C ALA A 187 -3.69 -8.17 -8.61
N GLY A 188 -2.45 -8.40 -9.02
CA GLY A 188 -2.04 -8.61 -10.41
C GLY A 188 -1.81 -7.31 -11.17
N ASP A 189 -1.51 -7.44 -12.46
CA ASP A 189 -0.97 -6.38 -13.32
C ASP A 189 -1.91 -5.18 -13.50
N ALA A 190 -3.20 -5.31 -13.17
CA ALA A 190 -4.21 -4.26 -13.25
C ALA A 190 -4.40 -3.50 -11.92
N SER A 191 -3.36 -3.46 -11.08
CA SER A 191 -3.42 -2.89 -9.74
C SER A 191 -2.88 -1.46 -9.67
N ARG A 192 -3.43 -0.64 -8.79
CA ARG A 192 -3.10 0.79 -8.66
C ARG A 192 -2.24 1.06 -7.43
N ALA A 193 -1.34 2.02 -7.57
CA ALA A 193 -0.62 2.65 -6.47
C ALA A 193 -1.38 3.86 -5.91
N PHE A 194 -1.18 4.19 -4.64
CA PHE A 194 -1.83 5.33 -3.98
C PHE A 194 -0.89 6.08 -3.02
N ALA A 195 -1.21 7.36 -2.80
CA ALA A 195 -0.66 8.17 -1.73
C ALA A 195 -1.79 8.91 -1.00
N PHE A 196 -1.71 8.97 0.33
CA PHE A 196 -2.73 9.58 1.19
C PHE A 196 -2.13 10.64 2.10
N GLU A 197 -2.78 11.80 2.18
CA GLU A 197 -2.53 12.80 3.22
C GLU A 197 -3.08 12.31 4.56
N MET A 198 -2.58 12.91 5.65
CA MET A 198 -2.99 12.51 7.02
C MET A 198 -4.44 12.86 7.36
N ASP A 199 -5.12 13.65 6.53
CA ASP A 199 -6.55 13.96 6.66
C ASP A 199 -7.46 12.97 5.91
N GLY A 200 -6.88 11.98 5.22
CA GLY A 200 -7.60 10.98 4.46
C GLY A 200 -7.85 11.34 2.99
N THR A 201 -7.31 12.46 2.49
CA THR A 201 -7.32 12.80 1.07
C THR A 201 -6.33 11.90 0.33
N GLY A 202 -6.85 11.09 -0.59
CA GLY A 202 -6.07 10.16 -1.40
C GLY A 202 -5.83 10.64 -2.82
N TYR A 203 -4.77 10.11 -3.42
CA TYR A 203 -4.42 10.27 -4.82
C TYR A 203 -4.02 8.91 -5.37
N GLN A 204 -4.63 8.48 -6.48
CA GLN A 204 -4.04 7.42 -7.28
C GLN A 204 -2.66 7.89 -7.76
N PHE A 205 -1.66 7.01 -7.80
CA PHE A 205 -0.32 7.30 -8.29
C PHE A 205 -0.09 6.64 -9.65
N PRO A 206 -0.73 7.12 -10.74
CA PRO A 206 -0.75 6.43 -12.03
C PRO A 206 0.64 6.30 -12.67
N ARG A 207 1.53 7.26 -12.42
CA ARG A 207 2.89 7.27 -12.96
C ARG A 207 3.82 6.23 -12.33
N MET A 208 3.39 5.58 -11.25
CA MET A 208 4.08 4.42 -10.70
C MET A 208 3.88 3.18 -11.60
N GLY A 209 2.91 3.21 -12.52
CA GLY A 209 2.56 2.09 -13.39
C GLY A 209 1.46 1.23 -12.77
N MET A 210 1.36 -0.02 -13.23
CA MET A 210 0.38 -1.00 -12.77
C MET A 210 1.05 -2.35 -12.55
N ALA A 211 1.02 -2.86 -11.33
CA ALA A 211 1.69 -4.09 -10.92
C ALA A 211 1.10 -4.53 -9.56
N SER A 212 1.32 -5.79 -9.16
CA SER A 212 1.04 -6.22 -7.79
C SER A 212 1.97 -5.49 -6.81
N TRP A 213 1.51 -4.40 -6.22
CA TRP A 213 2.37 -3.57 -5.38
C TRP A 213 2.47 -4.13 -3.97
N GLU A 214 3.65 -4.63 -3.63
CA GLU A 214 4.03 -4.95 -2.25
C GLU A 214 4.09 -3.66 -1.44
N ASN A 215 5.09 -2.82 -1.75
CA ASN A 215 5.34 -1.56 -1.07
C ASN A 215 5.87 -0.48 -2.03
N LEU A 216 5.69 0.77 -1.62
CA LEU A 216 6.10 1.96 -2.37
C LEU A 216 6.95 2.83 -1.44
N VAL A 217 8.27 2.76 -1.57
CA VAL A 217 9.21 3.28 -0.56
C VAL A 217 9.89 4.54 -1.07
N THR A 218 9.57 5.67 -0.47
CA THR A 218 10.15 6.96 -0.85
C THR A 218 11.56 7.10 -0.31
N ASN A 219 12.49 7.53 -1.17
CA ASN A 219 13.87 7.82 -0.77
C ASN A 219 13.91 9.02 0.20
N PRO A 220 14.50 8.88 1.40
CA PRO A 220 14.54 9.96 2.39
C PRO A 220 15.61 11.02 2.12
N LYS A 221 16.45 10.85 1.08
CA LYS A 221 17.53 11.78 0.74
C LYS A 221 16.96 13.17 0.40
N PRO A 222 17.40 14.24 1.10
CA PRO A 222 17.01 15.60 0.75
C PRO A 222 17.45 15.95 -0.68
N GLY A 223 16.55 16.54 -1.44
CA GLY A 223 16.83 16.94 -2.82
C GLY A 223 15.60 17.42 -3.57
N ARG A 224 15.84 18.07 -4.71
CA ARG A 224 14.78 18.54 -5.62
C ARG A 224 13.92 17.39 -6.14
N ASN A 225 14.52 16.22 -6.34
CA ASN A 225 13.83 15.07 -6.90
C ASN A 225 13.11 14.29 -5.80
N THR A 226 11.99 13.70 -6.18
CA THR A 226 11.29 12.69 -5.38
C THR A 226 11.51 11.36 -6.07
N VAL A 227 12.10 10.41 -5.33
CA VAL A 227 12.39 9.06 -5.83
C VAL A 227 11.57 8.08 -4.99
N VAL A 228 10.83 7.20 -5.65
CA VAL A 228 10.04 6.14 -5.00
C VAL A 228 10.43 4.82 -5.66
N LEU A 229 10.80 3.81 -4.87
CA LEU A 229 10.90 2.45 -5.38
C LEU A 229 9.61 1.70 -5.12
N GLY A 230 9.11 1.04 -6.15
CA GLY A 230 7.94 0.17 -6.04
C GLY A 230 8.38 -1.28 -6.21
N ASN A 231 8.05 -2.08 -5.21
CA ASN A 231 8.32 -3.50 -5.19
C ASN A 231 7.09 -4.23 -5.75
N GLU A 232 7.28 -4.99 -6.81
CA GLU A 232 6.22 -5.80 -7.40
C GLU A 232 6.25 -7.22 -6.84
N ASP A 233 5.30 -7.60 -5.99
CA ASP A 233 5.06 -8.99 -5.59
C ASP A 233 4.20 -9.69 -6.66
N GLY A 234 4.82 -9.88 -7.81
CA GLY A 234 4.22 -10.60 -8.93
C GLY A 234 4.39 -12.11 -8.78
N SER A 235 4.51 -12.81 -9.89
CA SER A 235 4.74 -14.25 -9.87
C SER A 235 6.21 -14.59 -9.57
N ALA A 236 6.48 -15.87 -9.34
CA ALA A 236 7.84 -16.41 -9.21
C ALA A 236 8.76 -16.12 -10.41
N THR A 237 8.21 -15.75 -11.57
CA THR A 237 8.97 -15.47 -12.79
C THR A 237 8.69 -14.10 -13.39
N ASN A 238 7.83 -13.29 -12.78
CA ASN A 238 7.46 -11.97 -13.29
C ASN A 238 7.21 -11.07 -12.09
N SER A 239 8.27 -10.45 -11.59
CA SER A 239 8.29 -9.44 -10.52
C SER A 239 9.43 -8.48 -10.81
N HIS A 240 9.20 -7.18 -10.67
CA HIS A 240 10.18 -6.17 -11.01
C HIS A 240 10.37 -5.12 -9.93
N LEU A 241 11.58 -4.57 -9.85
CA LEU A 241 11.85 -3.39 -9.04
C LEU A 241 11.66 -2.14 -9.90
N HIS A 242 10.64 -1.35 -9.58
CA HIS A 242 10.31 -0.11 -10.28
C HIS A 242 10.92 1.09 -9.56
N MET A 243 11.30 2.13 -10.30
CA MET A 243 11.76 3.40 -9.77
C MET A 243 11.03 4.56 -10.44
N TYR A 244 10.24 5.28 -9.66
CA TYR A 244 9.70 6.57 -10.06
C TYR A 244 10.68 7.69 -9.71
N VAL A 245 10.89 8.63 -10.64
CA VAL A 245 11.67 9.86 -10.39
C VAL A 245 10.90 11.08 -10.88
N GLY A 246 10.42 11.89 -9.94
CA GLY A 246 9.76 13.17 -10.19
C GLY A 246 10.47 14.36 -9.57
N THR A 247 9.93 15.56 -9.76
CA THR A 247 10.55 16.82 -9.34
C THR A 247 9.58 17.62 -8.48
N LYS A 248 9.98 17.99 -7.26
CA LYS A 248 9.18 18.81 -6.35
C LYS A 248 8.87 20.18 -6.97
N THR A 249 7.67 20.69 -6.74
CA THR A 249 7.21 21.98 -7.30
C THR A 249 6.78 22.95 -6.19
N THR A 250 6.60 24.23 -6.54
CA THR A 250 6.11 25.28 -5.61
C THR A 250 4.58 25.37 -5.55
N SER A 251 3.87 24.77 -6.49
CA SER A 251 2.43 24.93 -6.70
C SER A 251 1.76 23.60 -7.01
N GLY A 252 0.44 23.57 -6.79
CA GLY A 252 -0.38 22.37 -6.92
C GLY A 252 -0.85 21.87 -5.56
N ASN A 253 -1.57 20.75 -5.58
CA ASN A 253 -1.96 20.05 -4.36
C ASN A 253 -0.76 19.32 -3.71
N ALA A 254 -0.98 18.62 -2.59
CA ALA A 254 0.07 17.91 -1.88
C ALA A 254 0.85 16.93 -2.76
N PHE A 255 0.14 16.12 -3.55
CA PHE A 255 0.71 15.12 -4.46
C PHE A 255 1.56 15.76 -5.57
N GLU A 256 1.08 16.85 -6.16
CA GLU A 256 1.81 17.60 -7.18
C GLU A 256 3.05 18.30 -6.63
N LYS A 257 2.92 18.99 -5.50
CA LYS A 257 4.03 19.66 -4.81
C LYS A 257 5.10 18.67 -4.39
N ALA A 258 4.71 17.49 -3.90
CA ALA A 258 5.62 16.38 -3.59
C ALA A 258 6.36 15.83 -4.82
N GLY A 259 6.02 16.26 -6.03
CA GLY A 259 6.67 15.85 -7.27
C GLY A 259 6.24 14.48 -7.75
N LEU A 260 5.03 14.03 -7.38
CA LEU A 260 4.52 12.69 -7.73
C LEU A 260 3.71 12.69 -9.04
N ASN A 261 3.43 13.87 -9.63
CA ASN A 261 2.62 13.99 -10.85
C ASN A 261 3.44 14.30 -12.14
N ASN A 262 4.76 14.47 -12.08
CA ASN A 262 5.55 14.98 -13.22
C ASN A 262 6.76 14.12 -13.61
N GLY A 263 6.93 12.97 -12.97
CA GLY A 263 8.11 12.12 -13.13
C GLY A 263 8.05 11.09 -14.25
N LYS A 264 9.15 10.36 -14.33
CA LYS A 264 9.39 9.23 -15.22
C LYS A 264 9.46 7.94 -14.41
N LEU A 265 9.10 6.83 -15.05
CA LEU A 265 9.16 5.51 -14.47
C LEU A 265 10.29 4.71 -15.11
N TYR A 266 10.97 3.93 -14.29
CA TYR A 266 12.06 3.07 -14.70
C TYR A 266 11.91 1.69 -14.08
N VAL A 267 12.53 0.68 -14.68
CA VAL A 267 12.65 -0.68 -14.13
C VAL A 267 14.12 -1.06 -13.97
N LEU A 268 14.44 -1.77 -12.88
CA LEU A 268 15.76 -2.32 -12.64
C LEU A 268 16.12 -3.32 -13.74
N ASN A 269 17.30 -3.15 -14.32
CA ASN A 269 17.91 -4.07 -15.27
C ASN A 269 19.32 -4.44 -14.80
N VAL A 270 19.57 -5.72 -14.66
CA VAL A 270 20.90 -6.30 -14.44
C VAL A 270 21.35 -6.92 -15.76
N PRO A 271 22.20 -6.27 -16.56
CA PRO A 271 22.53 -6.74 -17.92
C PRO A 271 23.10 -8.15 -17.97
N ALA A 272 23.80 -8.57 -16.92
CA ALA A 272 24.38 -9.90 -16.79
C ALA A 272 23.37 -10.99 -16.36
N ALA A 273 22.15 -10.61 -15.95
CA ALA A 273 21.13 -11.53 -15.46
C ALA A 273 19.72 -10.99 -15.77
N ALA A 274 19.10 -11.54 -16.82
CA ALA A 274 17.73 -11.19 -17.20
C ALA A 274 16.68 -11.67 -16.18
N ASN A 275 16.98 -12.68 -15.37
CA ASN A 275 16.08 -13.17 -14.33
C ASN A 275 16.82 -13.66 -13.07
N ASP A 276 16.07 -13.88 -12.00
CA ASP A 276 16.54 -14.30 -10.68
C ASP A 276 17.39 -15.58 -10.73
N ASN A 277 16.98 -16.55 -11.54
CA ASN A 277 17.69 -17.81 -11.68
C ASN A 277 19.08 -17.63 -12.29
N VAL A 278 19.19 -16.82 -13.33
CA VAL A 278 20.49 -16.43 -13.89
C VAL A 278 21.30 -15.65 -12.86
N PHE A 279 20.68 -14.73 -12.11
CA PHE A 279 21.36 -13.95 -11.09
C PHE A 279 21.97 -14.85 -10.00
N ARG A 280 21.18 -15.77 -9.43
CA ARG A 280 21.62 -16.67 -8.34
C ARG A 280 22.69 -17.65 -8.79
N THR A 281 22.60 -18.17 -10.02
CA THR A 281 23.54 -19.20 -10.52
C THR A 281 24.85 -18.62 -11.06
N THR A 282 24.83 -17.44 -11.67
CA THR A 282 26.02 -16.87 -12.34
C THR A 282 26.74 -15.81 -11.52
N ILE A 283 26.01 -14.91 -10.85
CA ILE A 283 26.58 -13.85 -10.01
C ILE A 283 26.71 -14.36 -8.57
N GLY A 284 25.62 -14.86 -8.01
CA GLY A 284 25.59 -15.49 -6.70
C GLY A 284 25.74 -14.54 -5.52
N LYS A 285 25.65 -15.12 -4.32
CA LYS A 285 25.61 -14.38 -3.04
C LYS A 285 26.89 -13.57 -2.80
N ASN A 286 26.73 -12.36 -2.24
CA ASN A 286 27.82 -11.46 -1.84
C ASN A 286 28.73 -11.01 -3.01
N LYS A 287 28.23 -11.06 -4.26
CA LYS A 287 28.93 -10.52 -5.43
C LYS A 287 28.20 -9.29 -5.93
N ALA A 288 28.95 -8.20 -6.12
CA ALA A 288 28.43 -7.01 -6.77
C ALA A 288 28.40 -7.23 -8.29
N THR A 289 27.33 -6.76 -8.92
CA THR A 289 27.21 -6.68 -10.38
C THR A 289 26.71 -5.28 -10.75
N PRO A 290 27.10 -4.71 -11.91
CA PRO A 290 26.48 -3.52 -12.42
C PRO A 290 24.97 -3.74 -12.64
N ALA A 291 24.19 -2.73 -12.30
CA ALA A 291 22.78 -2.64 -12.59
C ALA A 291 22.46 -1.22 -13.09
N THR A 292 21.41 -1.11 -13.88
CA THR A 292 20.91 0.16 -14.41
C THR A 292 19.39 0.22 -14.27
N PHE A 293 18.82 1.40 -14.39
CA PHE A 293 17.38 1.58 -14.46
C PHE A 293 17.01 2.03 -15.87
N LYS A 294 16.14 1.28 -16.55
CA LYS A 294 15.69 1.61 -17.91
C LYS A 294 14.31 2.27 -17.86
N GLU A 295 14.16 3.37 -18.60
CA GLU A 295 12.90 4.10 -18.66
C GLU A 295 11.82 3.25 -19.34
N VAL A 296 10.62 3.24 -18.76
CA VAL A 296 9.42 2.57 -19.28
C VAL A 296 8.25 3.55 -19.31
N ASN A 297 7.32 3.36 -20.24
CA ASN A 297 6.17 4.23 -20.35
C ASN A 297 5.03 3.71 -19.46
N TRP A 298 4.73 4.45 -18.39
CA TRP A 298 3.66 4.14 -17.44
C TRP A 298 2.26 4.22 -18.04
N ASN A 299 2.06 4.98 -19.13
CA ASN A 299 0.74 5.26 -19.70
C ASN A 299 0.47 4.35 -20.91
N GLN A 300 0.11 3.11 -20.62
CA GLN A 300 -0.16 2.06 -21.61
C GLN A 300 -1.39 1.24 -21.21
N SER A 301 -1.84 0.32 -22.08
CA SER A 301 -2.75 -0.75 -21.65
C SER A 301 -2.06 -1.62 -20.58
N VAL A 302 -2.85 -2.33 -19.77
CA VAL A 302 -2.30 -3.21 -18.71
C VAL A 302 -1.29 -4.21 -19.30
N SER A 303 -1.66 -4.89 -20.40
CA SER A 303 -0.80 -5.90 -21.02
C SER A 303 0.44 -5.31 -21.70
N ASP A 304 0.32 -4.13 -22.33
CA ASP A 304 1.48 -3.51 -22.97
C ASP A 304 2.45 -2.94 -21.92
N PHE A 305 1.94 -2.51 -20.76
CA PHE A 305 2.77 -2.05 -19.65
C PHE A 305 3.63 -3.20 -19.11
N ASP A 306 3.00 -4.31 -18.68
CA ASP A 306 3.69 -5.52 -18.21
C ASP A 306 4.77 -5.97 -19.20
N LYS A 307 4.39 -6.13 -20.47
CA LYS A 307 5.33 -6.52 -21.53
C LYS A 307 6.52 -5.56 -21.65
N SER A 308 6.29 -4.24 -21.58
CA SER A 308 7.35 -3.25 -21.69
C SER A 308 8.31 -3.26 -20.51
N VAL A 309 7.81 -3.56 -19.31
CA VAL A 309 8.59 -3.71 -18.09
C VAL A 309 9.45 -4.96 -18.19
N THR A 310 8.88 -6.09 -18.58
CA THR A 310 9.59 -7.37 -18.77
C THR A 310 10.66 -7.29 -19.85
N GLU A 311 10.40 -6.61 -20.97
CA GLU A 311 11.41 -6.42 -22.03
C GLU A 311 12.59 -5.53 -21.59
N ALA A 312 12.35 -4.57 -20.69
CA ALA A 312 13.37 -3.61 -20.25
C ALA A 312 14.13 -4.08 -19.00
N GLY A 313 13.44 -4.73 -18.07
CA GLY A 313 13.90 -5.06 -16.72
C GLY A 313 14.61 -6.40 -16.59
N SER A 314 14.96 -6.74 -15.36
CA SER A 314 15.28 -8.10 -14.95
C SER A 314 14.14 -8.63 -14.08
N GLU A 315 13.72 -9.87 -14.33
CA GLU A 315 12.66 -10.54 -13.57
C GLU A 315 13.22 -11.11 -12.26
N PHE A 316 12.48 -10.94 -11.17
CA PHE A 316 12.80 -11.51 -9.87
C PHE A 316 11.70 -12.47 -9.42
N ALA A 317 11.99 -13.31 -8.42
CA ALA A 317 11.00 -14.17 -7.81
C ALA A 317 10.35 -13.47 -6.61
N ARG A 318 9.12 -12.97 -6.79
CA ARG A 318 8.27 -12.40 -5.74
C ARG A 318 9.00 -11.35 -4.90
N ILE A 319 9.17 -10.15 -5.48
CA ILE A 319 9.78 -9.05 -4.74
C ILE A 319 8.79 -8.61 -3.65
N GLU A 320 9.12 -8.95 -2.41
CA GLU A 320 8.40 -8.48 -1.23
C GLU A 320 9.10 -7.23 -0.66
N ASP A 321 8.86 -6.92 0.61
CA ASP A 321 9.28 -5.69 1.26
C ASP A 321 10.72 -5.24 0.95
N GLY A 322 10.84 -3.94 0.71
CA GLY A 322 12.11 -3.24 0.63
C GLY A 322 12.18 -2.00 1.52
N GLU A 323 13.39 -1.53 1.77
CA GLU A 323 13.67 -0.39 2.65
C GLU A 323 14.97 0.31 2.25
N TRP A 324 15.01 1.64 2.39
CA TRP A 324 16.24 2.41 2.21
C TRP A 324 17.14 2.25 3.43
N ASP A 325 18.45 2.16 3.23
CA ASP A 325 19.38 2.17 4.37
C ASP A 325 19.23 3.49 5.16
N PRO A 326 18.86 3.44 6.46
CA PRO A 326 18.67 4.64 7.26
C PRO A 326 19.95 5.47 7.46
N ASN A 327 21.13 4.87 7.24
CA ASN A 327 22.43 5.52 7.34
C ASN A 327 23.00 5.93 5.98
N ASN A 328 22.49 5.37 4.87
CA ASN A 328 22.94 5.69 3.53
C ASN A 328 21.79 5.65 2.52
N PRO A 329 21.13 6.79 2.25
CA PRO A 329 19.94 6.83 1.40
C PRO A 329 20.25 6.66 -0.11
N ASN A 330 21.45 6.19 -0.46
CA ASN A 330 21.77 5.71 -1.81
C ASN A 330 21.78 4.18 -1.90
N VAL A 331 21.51 3.47 -0.81
CA VAL A 331 21.43 2.01 -0.75
C VAL A 331 19.98 1.62 -0.44
N PHE A 332 19.43 0.75 -1.27
CA PHE A 332 18.12 0.16 -1.07
C PHE A 332 18.25 -1.36 -0.97
N TYR A 333 17.50 -1.94 -0.04
CA TYR A 333 17.39 -3.38 0.13
C TYR A 333 15.98 -3.80 -0.26
N PHE A 334 15.84 -4.95 -0.91
CA PHE A 334 14.57 -5.61 -1.13
C PHE A 334 14.75 -7.11 -0.98
N LEU A 335 13.65 -7.81 -0.72
CA LEU A 335 13.62 -9.24 -0.53
C LEU A 335 13.01 -9.94 -1.75
N THR A 336 13.39 -11.20 -1.95
CA THR A 336 12.76 -12.13 -2.87
C THR A 336 12.37 -13.34 -2.03
N THR A 337 11.08 -13.67 -1.98
CA THR A 337 10.55 -14.60 -0.97
C THR A 337 10.42 -16.04 -1.49
N GLU A 338 10.48 -16.22 -2.81
CA GLU A 338 10.37 -17.52 -3.46
C GLU A 338 11.68 -17.92 -4.15
N SER A 339 11.86 -19.22 -4.39
CA SER A 339 12.88 -19.75 -5.28
C SER A 339 12.17 -20.50 -6.41
N ASN A 340 12.51 -20.20 -7.66
CA ASN A 340 11.83 -20.70 -8.86
C ASN A 340 12.62 -21.78 -9.61
#